data_AF-R7LQX4-F1
#
_entry.id   AF-R7LQX4-F1
#
_cell.length_a   1.000
_cell.length_b   1.000
_cell.length_c   1.000
_cell.angle_alpha   90.00
_cell.angle_beta   90.00
_cell.angle_gamma   90.00
#
_symmetry.space_group_name_H-M   'P 1'
#
loop_
_entity.id
_entity.type
_entity.pdbx_description
1 polymer ?
#
loop_
_entity_poly.entity_id
_entity_poly.type
_entity_poly.pdbx_seq_one_letter_code
_entity_poly.pdbx_strand_id
1 'polypeptide(L)'
;MKKFSTYLLVVFMMLFWVLRIVITLASQLGKSFMGIVPMNETFEIAILFLTLLCVVLIVKRKMIGSLLYLTIHAIYFGGDVTNKLNILARNETLTLAQSTEFMFSMIGIILPLAVLLDLLLDKNRKMNPKDEKTDWFYKNEQFDRKLDDRADKNNYRTL
;
A
#
# COMPACT_ATOMS: atom_id res chain seq x y z
N MET A 1 -2.89 14.53 -12.78
CA MET A 1 -3.11 13.31 -13.59
C MET A 1 -2.91 12.08 -12.72
N LYS A 2 -3.71 11.02 -12.89
CA LYS A 2 -3.43 9.73 -12.22
C LYS A 2 -2.10 9.22 -12.76
N LYS A 3 -1.12 8.96 -11.87
CA LYS A 3 0.20 8.49 -12.28
C LYS A 3 0.10 7.06 -12.81
N PHE A 4 0.98 6.71 -13.74
CA PHE A 4 1.15 5.33 -14.22
C PHE A 4 1.30 4.34 -13.05
N SER A 5 2.06 4.73 -12.01
CA SER A 5 2.24 3.97 -10.77
C SER A 5 0.92 3.54 -10.11
N THR A 6 -0.08 4.42 -10.05
CA THR A 6 -1.39 4.05 -9.48
C THR A 6 -2.09 3.02 -10.35
N TYR A 7 -2.12 3.22 -11.67
CA TYR A 7 -2.79 2.28 -12.57
C TYR A 7 -2.14 0.91 -12.50
N LEU A 8 -0.82 0.85 -12.43
CA LEU A 8 -0.05 -0.37 -12.25
C LEU A 8 -0.43 -1.11 -10.95
N LEU A 9 -0.53 -0.39 -9.83
CA LEU A 9 -0.94 -0.99 -8.55
C LEU A 9 -2.36 -1.57 -8.60
N VAL A 10 -3.31 -0.88 -9.25
CA VAL A 10 -4.67 -1.40 -9.42
C VAL A 10 -4.69 -2.65 -10.30
N VAL A 11 -3.86 -2.71 -11.35
CA VAL A 11 -3.70 -3.90 -12.18
C VAL A 11 -3.13 -5.06 -11.35
N PHE A 12 -2.08 -4.84 -10.57
CA PHE A 12 -1.53 -5.88 -9.69
C PHE A 12 -2.52 -6.37 -8.64
N MET A 13 -3.34 -5.48 -8.07
CA MET A 13 -4.45 -5.87 -7.20
C MET A 13 -5.44 -6.80 -7.90
N MET A 14 -5.85 -6.47 -9.13
CA MET A 14 -6.77 -7.30 -9.89
C MET A 14 -6.14 -8.64 -10.29
N LEU A 15 -4.87 -8.66 -10.69
CA LEU A 15 -4.16 -9.90 -11.02
C LEU A 15 -4.03 -10.81 -9.80
N PHE A 16 -3.65 -10.25 -8.64
CA PHE A 16 -3.57 -11.00 -7.40
C PHE A 16 -4.94 -11.54 -6.97
N TRP A 17 -6.01 -10.74 -7.16
CA TRP A 17 -7.38 -11.18 -6.90
C TRP A 17 -7.81 -12.34 -7.81
N VAL A 18 -7.57 -12.25 -9.12
CA VAL A 18 -7.87 -13.35 -10.07
C VAL A 18 -7.07 -14.61 -9.72
N LEU A 19 -5.79 -14.47 -9.37
CA LEU A 19 -4.96 -15.59 -8.95
C LEU A 19 -5.55 -16.29 -7.71
N ARG A 20 -6.06 -15.54 -6.74
CA ARG A 20 -6.75 -16.11 -5.56
C ARG A 20 -8.03 -16.85 -5.92
N ILE A 21 -8.78 -16.40 -6.93
CA ILE A 21 -9.94 -17.15 -7.45
C ILE A 21 -9.49 -18.48 -8.05
N VAL A 22 -8.41 -18.50 -8.84
CA VAL A 22 -7.90 -19.74 -9.42
C VAL A 22 -7.45 -20.71 -8.32
N ILE A 23 -6.77 -20.23 -7.28
CA ILE A 23 -6.33 -21.05 -6.14
C ILE A 23 -7.52 -21.62 -5.36
N THR A 24 -8.54 -20.81 -5.08
CA THR A 24 -9.76 -21.28 -4.39
C THR A 24 -10.53 -22.32 -5.20
N LEU A 25 -10.74 -22.06 -6.49
CA LEU A 25 -11.42 -23.01 -7.38
C LEU A 25 -10.64 -24.32 -7.50
N ALA A 26 -9.31 -24.26 -7.59
CA ALA A 26 -8.48 -25.46 -7.61
C ALA A 26 -8.65 -26.27 -6.32
N SER A 27 -8.63 -25.61 -5.15
CA SER A 27 -8.83 -26.23 -3.84
C SER A 27 -10.17 -26.95 -3.75
N GLN A 28 -11.26 -26.31 -4.21
CA GLN A 28 -12.60 -26.90 -4.24
C GLN A 28 -12.69 -28.14 -5.14
N LEU A 29 -11.86 -28.22 -6.18
CA LEU A 29 -11.76 -29.38 -7.08
C LEU A 29 -10.80 -30.47 -6.54
N GLY A 30 -10.30 -30.32 -5.31
CA GLY A 30 -9.37 -31.26 -4.67
C GLY A 30 -7.95 -31.21 -5.24
N LYS A 31 -7.58 -30.13 -5.95
CA LYS A 31 -6.24 -29.94 -6.53
C LYS A 31 -5.54 -28.76 -5.86
N SER A 32 -4.24 -28.88 -5.60
CA SER A 32 -3.43 -27.73 -5.19
C SER A 32 -2.93 -26.98 -6.44
N PHE A 33 -3.12 -25.66 -6.46
CA PHE A 33 -2.55 -24.83 -7.51
C PHE A 33 -1.18 -24.34 -7.08
N MET A 34 -0.11 -24.76 -7.78
CA MET A 34 1.28 -24.38 -7.47
C MET A 34 1.71 -24.76 -6.03
N GLY A 35 1.09 -25.77 -5.44
CA GLY A 35 1.33 -26.18 -4.05
C GLY A 35 0.76 -25.22 -3.00
N ILE A 36 -0.08 -24.25 -3.40
CA ILE A 36 -0.74 -23.29 -2.50
C ILE A 36 -2.18 -23.76 -2.28
N VAL A 37 -2.59 -23.78 -1.01
CA VAL A 37 -3.95 -24.11 -0.58
C VAL A 37 -4.46 -22.98 0.32
N PRO A 38 -5.72 -22.55 0.19
CA PRO A 38 -6.31 -21.59 1.11
C PRO A 38 -6.33 -22.15 2.54
N MET A 39 -5.91 -21.34 3.53
CA MET A 39 -5.93 -21.75 4.95
C MET A 39 -7.33 -22.12 5.41
N ASN A 40 -8.34 -21.38 4.92
CA ASN A 40 -9.74 -21.68 5.14
C ASN A 40 -10.56 -21.19 3.95
N GLU A 41 -11.19 -22.13 3.24
CA GLU A 41 -11.95 -21.86 2.02
C GLU A 41 -13.11 -20.89 2.24
N THR A 42 -13.81 -21.00 3.38
CA THR A 42 -14.96 -20.13 3.68
C THR A 42 -14.51 -18.69 3.87
N PHE A 43 -13.42 -18.48 4.63
CA PHE A 43 -12.85 -17.15 4.82
C PHE A 43 -12.26 -16.59 3.52
N GLU A 44 -11.58 -17.42 2.73
CA GLU A 44 -10.99 -17.00 1.45
C GLU A 44 -12.07 -16.47 0.49
N ILE A 45 -13.20 -17.17 0.37
CA ILE A 45 -14.35 -16.73 -0.44
C ILE A 45 -14.90 -15.40 0.06
N ALA A 46 -15.11 -15.25 1.37
CA ALA A 46 -15.61 -14.00 1.95
C ALA A 46 -14.66 -12.82 1.65
N ILE A 47 -13.35 -13.05 1.76
CA ILE A 47 -12.33 -12.03 1.47
C ILE A 47 -12.29 -11.70 -0.02
N LEU A 48 -12.47 -12.67 -0.93
CA LEU A 48 -12.55 -12.41 -2.36
C LEU A 48 -13.70 -11.46 -2.74
N PHE A 49 -14.85 -11.52 -2.07
CA PHE A 49 -15.91 -10.53 -2.27
C PHE A 49 -15.60 -9.18 -1.64
N LEU A 50 -15.05 -9.19 -0.43
CA LEU A 50 -14.72 -7.96 0.30
C LEU A 50 -13.60 -7.16 -0.40
N THR A 51 -12.64 -7.86 -1.01
CA THR A 51 -11.58 -7.26 -1.82
C THR A 51 -12.12 -6.50 -3.03
N LEU A 52 -13.16 -6.99 -3.72
CA LEU A 52 -13.81 -6.26 -4.81
C LEU A 52 -14.39 -4.92 -4.32
N LEU A 53 -15.06 -4.93 -3.16
CA LEU A 53 -15.59 -3.69 -2.56
C LEU A 53 -14.45 -2.70 -2.25
N CYS A 54 -13.35 -3.20 -1.70
CA CYS A 54 -12.16 -2.39 -1.45
C CYS A 54 -11.56 -1.80 -2.74
N VAL A 55 -11.47 -2.59 -3.83
CA VAL A 55 -10.97 -2.13 -5.13
C VAL A 55 -11.81 -0.96 -5.65
N VAL A 56 -13.14 -1.04 -5.59
CA VAL A 56 -14.03 0.06 -6.01
C VAL A 56 -13.75 1.35 -5.23
N LEU A 57 -13.57 1.24 -3.91
CA LEU A 57 -13.24 2.39 -3.05
C LEU A 57 -11.85 2.98 -3.35
N ILE A 58 -10.86 2.13 -3.63
CA ILE A 58 -9.49 2.52 -3.97
C ILE A 58 -9.45 3.24 -5.33
N VAL A 59 -10.18 2.74 -6.33
CA VAL A 59 -10.30 3.40 -7.65
C VAL A 59 -10.96 4.78 -7.52
N LYS A 60 -11.92 4.92 -6.59
CA LYS A 60 -12.53 6.21 -6.20
C LYS A 60 -11.63 7.05 -5.27
N ARG A 61 -10.39 6.63 -5.00
CA ARG A 61 -9.39 7.30 -4.16
C ARG A 61 -9.85 7.57 -2.73
N LYS A 62 -10.67 6.67 -2.16
CA LYS A 62 -11.13 6.75 -0.77
C LYS A 62 -10.13 6.00 0.13
N MET A 63 -9.53 6.72 1.10
CA MET A 63 -8.57 6.16 2.07
C MET A 63 -9.11 4.97 2.86
N ILE A 64 -10.43 4.98 3.15
CA ILE A 64 -11.09 3.89 3.86
C ILE A 64 -10.95 2.56 3.12
N GLY A 65 -10.93 2.58 1.78
CA GLY A 65 -10.78 1.38 0.96
C GLY A 65 -9.40 0.75 1.09
N SER A 66 -8.33 1.56 1.07
CA SER A 66 -6.96 1.04 1.25
C SER A 66 -6.71 0.57 2.68
N LEU A 67 -7.28 1.26 3.67
CA LEU A 67 -7.15 0.85 5.07
C LEU A 67 -7.85 -0.49 5.33
N LEU A 68 -9.11 -0.62 4.88
CA LEU A 68 -9.84 -1.89 4.95
C LEU A 68 -9.09 -3.00 4.22
N TYR A 69 -8.62 -2.74 2.99
CA TYR A 69 -7.87 -3.71 2.21
C TYR A 69 -6.65 -4.23 2.98
N LEU A 70 -5.86 -3.34 3.59
CA LEU A 70 -4.71 -3.72 4.42
C LEU A 70 -5.15 -4.51 5.65
N THR A 71 -6.15 -4.06 6.41
CA THR A 71 -6.60 -4.74 7.62
C THR A 71 -7.09 -6.16 7.35
N ILE A 72 -7.91 -6.34 6.31
CA ILE A 72 -8.43 -7.66 5.93
C ILE A 72 -7.28 -8.61 5.56
N HIS A 73 -6.31 -8.12 4.77
CA HIS A 73 -5.18 -8.94 4.36
C HIS A 73 -4.21 -9.22 5.51
N ALA A 74 -4.00 -8.26 6.39
CA ALA A 74 -3.18 -8.45 7.58
C ALA A 74 -3.79 -9.49 8.53
N ILE A 75 -5.11 -9.49 8.71
CA ILE A 75 -5.79 -10.51 9.52
C ILE A 75 -5.65 -11.89 8.88
N TYR A 76 -5.85 -11.98 7.57
CA TYR A 76 -5.87 -13.26 6.87
C TYR A 76 -4.46 -13.86 6.67
N PHE A 77 -3.51 -13.08 6.17
CA PHE A 77 -2.16 -13.53 5.87
C PHE A 77 -1.18 -13.35 7.04
N GLY A 78 -1.48 -12.50 8.03
CA GLY A 78 -0.56 -12.18 9.12
C GLY A 78 -0.26 -13.37 10.03
N GLY A 79 -1.26 -14.23 10.30
CA GLY A 79 -1.04 -15.46 11.05
C GLY A 79 -0.05 -16.39 10.36
N ASP A 80 -0.20 -16.57 9.04
CA ASP A 80 0.70 -17.39 8.23
C ASP A 80 2.14 -16.84 8.23
N VAL A 81 2.28 -15.54 7.94
CA VAL A 81 3.58 -14.87 7.89
C VAL A 81 4.30 -14.95 9.24
N THR A 82 3.61 -14.67 10.34
CA THR A 82 4.22 -14.73 11.68
C THR A 82 4.65 -16.14 12.07
N ASN A 83 3.84 -17.16 11.73
CA ASN A 83 4.19 -18.56 11.96
C ASN A 83 5.45 -18.96 11.20
N LYS A 84 5.54 -18.64 9.90
CA LYS A 84 6.70 -18.99 9.08
C LYS A 84 7.95 -18.20 9.45
N LEU A 85 7.80 -16.93 9.84
CA LEU A 85 8.90 -16.14 10.42
C LEU A 85 9.41 -16.74 11.73
N ASN A 86 8.53 -17.26 12.59
CA ASN A 86 8.94 -17.93 13.83
C ASN A 86 9.72 -19.22 13.57
N ILE A 87 9.35 -20.01 12.56
CA ILE A 87 10.10 -21.22 12.15
C ILE A 87 11.51 -20.82 11.70
N LEU A 88 11.62 -19.81 10.84
CA LEU A 88 12.91 -19.28 10.39
C LEU A 88 13.75 -18.72 11.54
N ALA A 89 13.13 -18.04 12.52
CA ALA A 89 13.82 -17.52 13.70
C ALA A 89 14.38 -18.62 14.62
N ARG A 90 13.84 -19.84 14.53
CA ARG A 90 14.33 -21.03 15.25
C ARG A 90 15.43 -21.79 14.49
N ASN A 91 15.93 -21.23 13.38
CA ASN A 91 16.88 -21.87 12.46
C ASN A 91 16.37 -23.18 11.84
N GLU A 92 15.05 -23.37 11.79
CA GLU A 92 14.45 -24.48 11.04
C GLU A 92 14.26 -24.08 9.58
N THR A 93 14.43 -25.05 8.67
CA THR A 93 14.25 -24.82 7.24
C THR A 93 12.78 -24.99 6.84
N LEU A 94 12.28 -24.05 6.06
CA LEU A 94 10.95 -24.19 5.45
C LEU A 94 11.02 -25.25 4.34
N THR A 95 10.00 -26.10 4.27
CA THR A 95 9.80 -26.96 3.10
C THR A 95 9.53 -26.11 1.86
N LEU A 96 9.67 -26.72 0.67
CA LEU A 96 9.41 -26.02 -0.59
C LEU A 96 7.97 -25.44 -0.65
N ALA A 97 6.98 -26.23 -0.22
CA ALA A 97 5.58 -25.80 -0.16
C ALA A 97 5.35 -24.67 0.85
N GLN A 98 5.98 -24.74 2.03
CA GLN A 98 5.88 -23.67 3.00
C GLN A 98 6.52 -22.37 2.49
N SER A 99 7.59 -22.49 1.71
CA SER A 99 8.29 -21.34 1.12
C SER A 99 7.44 -20.66 0.04
N THR A 100 6.76 -21.41 -0.83
CA THR A 100 5.85 -20.84 -1.85
C THR A 100 4.65 -20.15 -1.23
N GLU A 101 4.03 -20.77 -0.22
CA GLU A 101 2.97 -20.17 0.58
C GLU A 101 3.44 -18.90 1.30
N PHE A 102 4.65 -18.89 1.87
CA PHE A 102 5.22 -17.72 2.54
C PHE A 102 5.37 -16.53 1.58
N MET A 103 5.91 -16.78 0.38
CA MET A 103 6.04 -15.74 -0.63
C MET A 103 4.67 -15.19 -1.03
N PHE A 104 3.67 -16.07 -1.16
CA PHE A 104 2.31 -15.68 -1.50
C PHE A 104 1.67 -14.82 -0.40
N SER A 105 1.79 -15.22 0.86
CA SER A 105 1.25 -14.47 2.00
C SER A 105 1.97 -13.13 2.20
N MET A 106 3.28 -13.06 1.95
CA MET A 106 4.04 -11.81 1.93
C MET A 106 3.54 -10.84 0.85
N ILE A 107 3.30 -11.31 -0.38
CA ILE A 107 2.69 -10.49 -1.44
C ILE A 107 1.30 -10.01 -1.01
N GLY A 108 0.54 -10.88 -0.35
CA GLY A 108 -0.77 -10.57 0.22
C GLY A 108 -0.76 -9.41 1.22
N ILE A 109 0.36 -9.12 1.89
CA ILE A 109 0.50 -7.98 2.82
C ILE A 109 1.16 -6.78 2.15
N ILE A 110 2.22 -7.00 1.37
CA ILE A 110 3.01 -5.93 0.73
C ILE A 110 2.14 -5.14 -0.26
N LEU A 111 1.29 -5.83 -1.03
CA LEU A 111 0.47 -5.19 -2.05
C LEU A 111 -0.55 -4.18 -1.45
N PRO A 112 -1.37 -4.55 -0.44
CA PRO A 112 -2.19 -3.57 0.28
C PRO A 112 -1.40 -2.42 0.91
N LEU A 113 -0.21 -2.69 1.45
CA LEU A 113 0.64 -1.67 2.03
C LEU A 113 1.10 -0.65 0.97
N ALA A 114 1.55 -1.14 -0.19
CA ALA A 114 1.95 -0.29 -1.31
C ALA A 114 0.79 0.60 -1.80
N VAL A 115 -0.43 0.05 -1.86
CA VAL A 115 -1.64 0.80 -2.23
C VAL A 115 -1.95 1.90 -1.21
N LEU A 116 -1.86 1.59 0.09
CA LEU A 116 -2.06 2.59 1.15
C LEU A 116 -1.04 3.73 1.02
N LEU A 117 0.24 3.39 0.82
CA LEU A 117 1.31 4.37 0.65
C LEU A 117 1.10 5.23 -0.61
N ASP A 118 0.69 4.66 -1.74
CA ASP A 118 0.35 5.43 -2.96
C ASP A 118 -0.74 6.47 -2.68
N LEU A 119 -1.82 6.06 -2.00
CA LEU A 119 -2.91 6.97 -1.65
C LEU A 119 -2.48 8.05 -0.65
N LEU A 120 -1.65 7.70 0.34
CA LEU A 120 -1.10 8.66 1.31
C LEU A 120 -0.17 9.68 0.63
N LEU A 121 0.71 9.24 -0.25
CA LEU A 121 1.60 10.10 -1.01
C LEU A 121 0.81 11.04 -1.93
N ASP A 122 -0.23 10.55 -2.59
CA ASP A 122 -1.12 11.38 -3.41
C ASP A 122 -1.88 12.41 -2.56
N LYS A 123 -2.32 12.06 -1.34
CA LYS A 123 -2.95 13.02 -0.41
C LYS A 123 -1.95 14.08 0.05
N ASN A 124 -0.73 13.70 0.44
CA ASN A 124 0.31 14.63 0.87
C ASN A 124 0.67 15.64 -0.22
N ARG A 125 0.79 15.19 -1.48
CA ARG A 125 1.06 16.08 -2.62
C ARG A 125 -0.07 17.08 -2.88
N LYS A 126 -1.32 16.69 -2.65
CA LYS A 126 -2.46 17.63 -2.77
C LYS A 126 -2.49 18.68 -1.66
N MET A 127 -2.03 18.32 -0.46
CA MET A 127 -1.92 19.28 0.65
C MET A 127 -0.74 20.23 0.46
N ASN A 128 0.35 19.76 -0.16
CA ASN A 128 1.56 20.54 -0.44
C ASN A 128 1.85 20.58 -1.95
N PRO A 129 1.05 21.32 -2.74
CA PRO A 129 1.31 21.45 -4.17
C PRO A 129 2.65 22.15 -4.38
N LYS A 130 3.51 21.56 -5.20
CA LYS A 130 4.74 22.20 -5.69
C LYS A 130 4.54 22.52 -7.17
N ASP A 131 4.77 23.76 -7.57
CA ASP A 131 4.78 24.16 -8.96
C ASP A 131 6.22 24.29 -9.44
N GLU A 132 6.72 23.31 -10.20
CA GLU A 132 8.10 23.32 -10.71
C GLU A 132 8.42 24.55 -11.57
N LYS A 133 7.41 25.24 -12.14
CA LYS A 133 7.63 26.42 -12.99
C LYS A 133 7.86 27.69 -12.20
N THR A 134 7.31 27.79 -10.99
CA THR A 134 7.39 29.01 -10.16
C THR A 134 8.16 28.78 -8.86
N ASP A 135 8.11 27.58 -8.30
CA ASP A 135 8.74 27.26 -7.01
C ASP A 135 10.26 27.40 -7.05
N TRP A 136 10.90 27.15 -8.20
CA TRP A 136 12.35 27.35 -8.33
C TRP A 136 12.75 28.82 -8.19
N PHE A 137 11.86 29.75 -8.52
CA PHE A 137 12.10 31.19 -8.40
C PHE A 137 11.94 31.67 -6.95
N TYR A 138 10.88 31.20 -6.26
CA TYR A 138 10.54 31.65 -4.90
C TYR A 138 11.23 30.87 -3.77
N LYS A 139 11.92 29.75 -4.06
CA LYS A 139 12.61 28.93 -3.06
C LYS A 139 14.14 29.07 -3.10
N ASN A 140 14.68 29.99 -3.90
CA ASN A 140 16.11 30.27 -3.93
C ASN A 140 16.47 31.28 -2.83
N GLU A 141 17.38 30.90 -1.91
CA GLU A 141 17.92 31.75 -0.84
C GLU A 141 18.54 33.07 -1.34
N GLN A 142 18.85 33.15 -2.64
CA GLN A 142 19.39 34.35 -3.28
C GLN A 142 18.36 35.47 -3.44
N PHE A 143 17.06 35.14 -3.50
CA PHE A 143 15.95 36.08 -3.61
C PHE A 143 15.11 36.17 -2.34
N ASP A 144 15.42 35.37 -1.32
CA ASP A 144 14.91 35.62 0.02
C ASP A 144 15.35 37.02 0.42
N ARG A 145 14.37 37.86 0.79
CA ARG A 145 14.59 39.26 1.13
C ARG A 145 15.57 39.30 2.30
N LYS A 146 16.86 39.48 2.01
CA LYS A 146 17.86 39.78 3.03
C LYS A 146 17.39 41.08 3.68
N LEU A 147 16.97 40.98 4.94
CA LEU A 147 16.75 42.15 5.76
C LEU A 147 18.08 42.88 5.78
N ASP A 148 18.15 44.02 5.09
CA ASP A 148 19.30 44.91 5.17
C ASP A 148 19.45 45.29 6.65
N ASP A 149 20.63 45.13 7.23
CA ASP A 149 20.90 45.55 8.61
C ASP A 149 20.74 47.06 8.79
N ARG A 150 20.70 47.82 7.67
CA ARG A 150 20.39 49.25 7.60
C ARG A 150 18.90 49.54 7.42
N ALA A 151 18.04 48.53 7.35
CA ALA A 151 16.60 48.72 7.35
C ALA A 151 16.20 49.39 8.66
N ASP A 152 15.69 50.60 8.51
CA ASP A 152 15.40 51.52 9.59
C ASP A 152 14.56 50.86 10.70
N LYS A 153 15.17 50.66 11.87
CA LYS A 153 14.52 50.19 13.10
C LYS A 153 13.90 51.35 13.88
N ASN A 154 13.39 52.37 13.19
CA ASN A 154 12.69 53.48 13.82
C ASN A 154 11.41 52.96 14.48
N ASN A 155 11.56 52.57 15.74
CA ASN A 155 10.51 52.49 16.73
C ASN A 155 9.97 53.90 16.93
N TYR A 156 9.01 54.31 16.09
CA TYR A 156 8.20 55.46 16.44
C TYR A 156 7.46 55.11 17.74
N ARG A 157 7.87 55.76 18.84
CA ARG A 157 7.10 55.79 20.08
C ARG A 157 5.71 56.32 19.73
N THR A 158 4.73 55.44 19.68
CA THR A 158 3.33 55.80 19.77
C THR A 158 3.11 56.39 21.16
N LEU A 159 2.83 57.69 21.24
CA LEU A 159 2.22 58.33 22.41
C LEU A 159 0.75 57.90 22.52
#